data_AF-G5BF63-F1
#
_entry.id   AF-G5BF63-F1
#
_cell.length_a   1.000
_cell.length_b   1.000
_cell.length_c   1.000
_cell.angle_alpha   90.00
_cell.angle_beta   90.00
_cell.angle_gamma   90.00
#
_symmetry.space_group_name_H-M   'P 1'
#
loop_
_entity.id
_entity.type
_entity.pdbx_description
1 polymer ?
#
loop_
_entity_poly.entity_id
_entity_poly.type
_entity_poly.pdbx_seq_one_letter_code
_entity_poly.pdbx_strand_id
1 'polypeptide(L)' 'QLIPLAVIMTVAAGGALSFAAYSLRKTDVIFDRKGNPEPWETVDPSVPQKLITINQQWKPIEELQKVRGATK' A
#
# COMPACT_ATOMS: atom_id res chain seq x y z
N GLN A 1 -32.96 -21.36 -4.73
CA GLN A 1 -32.65 -19.92 -4.63
C GLN A 1 -31.19 -19.73 -4.19
N LEU A 2 -30.22 -20.14 -5.01
CA LEU A 2 -28.79 -20.11 -4.66
C LEU A 2 -28.01 -18.98 -5.35
N ILE A 3 -28.60 -18.34 -6.36
CA ILE A 3 -27.94 -17.29 -7.14
C ILE A 3 -27.48 -16.14 -6.23
N PRO A 4 -28.28 -15.62 -5.28
CA PRO A 4 -27.83 -14.53 -4.40
C PRO A 4 -26.67 -14.97 -3.49
N LEU A 5 -26.73 -16.18 -2.95
CA LEU A 5 -25.69 -16.73 -2.08
C LEU A 5 -24.37 -16.95 -2.82
N ALA A 6 -24.44 -17.54 -4.02
CA ALA A 6 -23.27 -17.77 -4.87
C ALA A 6 -22.61 -16.45 -5.29
N VAL A 7 -23.40 -15.42 -5.60
CA VAL A 7 -22.87 -14.07 -5.91
C VAL A 7 -22.14 -13.47 -4.72
N ILE A 8 -22.72 -13.51 -3.52
CA ILE A 8 -22.06 -12.97 -2.33
C ILE A 8 -20.76 -13.73 -2.02
N MET A 9 -20.79 -15.06 -2.10
CA MET A 9 -19.61 -15.89 -1.85
C MET A 9 -18.48 -15.62 -2.85
N THR A 10 -18.80 -15.52 -4.14
CA THR A 10 -17.80 -15.25 -5.18
C THR A 10 -17.20 -13.86 -5.04
N VAL A 11 -18.01 -12.84 -4.73
CA VAL A 11 -17.52 -11.48 -4.45
C VAL A 11 -16.65 -11.46 -3.20
N ALA A 12 -17.05 -12.16 -2.13
CA ALA A 12 -16.27 -12.22 -0.90
C ALA A 12 -14.91 -12.92 -1.11
N ALA A 13 -14.92 -14.09 -1.76
CA ALA A 13 -13.70 -14.84 -2.05
C ALA A 13 -12.77 -14.06 -3.00
N GLY A 14 -13.33 -13.49 -4.07
CA GLY A 14 -12.59 -12.66 -5.02
C GLY A 14 -12.02 -11.40 -4.38
N GLY A 15 -12.81 -10.72 -3.54
CA GLY A 15 -12.38 -9.55 -2.79
C GLY A 15 -11.26 -9.84 -1.81
N ALA A 16 -11.35 -10.96 -1.07
CA ALA A 16 -10.31 -11.39 -0.14
C ALA A 16 -8.99 -11.71 -0.86
N LEU A 17 -9.04 -12.47 -1.95
CA LEU A 17 -7.85 -12.80 -2.76
C LEU A 17 -7.22 -11.54 -3.37
N SER A 18 -8.04 -10.65 -3.92
CA SER A 18 -7.58 -9.39 -4.51
C SER A 18 -6.91 -8.49 -3.47
N PHE A 19 -7.51 -8.37 -2.29
CA PHE A 19 -6.95 -7.58 -1.19
C PHE A 19 -5.66 -8.20 -0.65
N ALA A 20 -5.57 -9.52 -0.52
CA ALA A 20 -4.35 -10.20 -0.10
C ALA A 20 -3.21 -9.98 -1.11
N ALA A 21 -3.47 -10.08 -2.41
CA ALA A 21 -2.46 -9.79 -3.43
C ALA A 21 -2.01 -8.32 -3.40
N TYR A 22 -2.94 -7.39 -3.16
CA TYR A 22 -2.66 -5.97 -3.02
C TYR A 22 -1.84 -5.64 -1.76
N SER A 23 -2.19 -6.23 -0.60
CA SER A 23 -1.55 -5.94 0.68
C SER A 23 -0.12 -6.47 0.72
N LEU A 24 0.15 -7.59 0.07
CA LEU A 24 1.49 -8.12 -0.10
C LEU A 24 2.41 -7.10 -0.79
N ARG A 25 1.92 -6.34 -1.77
CA ARG A 25 2.73 -5.34 -2.49
C ARG A 25 2.99 -4.05 -1.71
N LYS A 26 2.55 -3.95 -0.45
CA LYS A 26 2.74 -2.74 0.36
C LYS A 26 4.10 -2.68 1.00
N THR A 27 4.56 -1.45 1.20
CA THR A 27 5.87 -1.12 1.78
C THR A 27 5.95 -1.46 3.27
N ASP A 28 4.82 -1.70 3.92
CA ASP A 28 4.76 -2.23 5.28
C ASP A 28 5.17 -3.71 5.34
N VAL A 29 5.16 -4.41 4.20
CA VAL A 29 5.56 -5.81 4.08
C VAL A 29 7.00 -5.89 3.61
N ILE A 30 7.87 -6.42 4.46
CA ILE A 30 9.29 -6.60 4.16
C ILE A 30 9.49 -7.99 3.54
N PHE A 31 9.71 -8.07 2.23
CA PHE A 31 10.12 -9.32 1.56
C PHE A 31 11.62 -9.54 1.60
N ASP A 32 12.39 -8.50 1.28
CA ASP A 32 13.85 -8.56 1.26
C ASP A 32 14.43 -7.69 2.36
N ARG A 33 14.58 -8.31 3.54
CA ARG A 33 15.17 -7.63 4.69
C ARG A 33 16.65 -7.31 4.52
N LYS A 34 17.36 -8.02 3.63
CA LYS A 34 18.82 -7.87 3.46
C LYS A 34 19.16 -6.76 2.46
N GLY A 35 18.41 -6.66 1.36
CA GLY A 35 18.58 -5.62 0.35
C GLY A 35 17.83 -4.33 0.67
N ASN A 36 16.67 -4.41 1.33
CA ASN A 36 15.86 -3.24 1.69
C ASN A 36 15.21 -3.42 3.08
N PRO A 37 15.97 -3.21 4.17
CA PRO A 37 15.47 -3.40 5.53
C PRO A 37 14.34 -2.44 5.90
N GLU A 38 14.23 -1.28 5.24
CA GLU A 38 13.28 -0.21 5.55
C GLU A 38 12.50 0.25 4.29
N PRO A 39 11.57 -0.56 3.76
CA PRO A 39 10.94 -0.29 2.47
C PRO A 39 10.10 1.00 2.45
N TRP A 40 9.55 1.40 3.61
CA TRP A 40 8.80 2.65 3.77
C TRP A 40 9.64 3.91 3.52
N GLU A 41 10.96 3.85 3.67
CA GLU A 41 11.84 5.00 3.38
C GLU A 41 11.89 5.31 1.87
N THR A 42 11.77 4.28 1.04
CA THR A 42 11.91 4.38 -0.42
C THR A 42 10.61 4.73 -1.16
N VAL A 43 9.56 5.07 -0.42
CA VAL A 43 8.24 5.35 -0.98
C VAL A 43 8.19 6.74 -1.61
N ASP A 44 7.63 6.82 -2.82
CA ASP A 44 7.39 8.08 -3.50
C ASP A 44 6.19 8.83 -2.87
N PRO A 45 6.39 10.04 -2.32
CA PRO A 45 5.34 10.83 -1.67
C PRO A 45 4.39 11.53 -2.65
N SER A 46 4.71 11.53 -3.95
CA SER A 46 3.88 12.16 -4.99
C SER A 46 2.72 11.27 -5.47
N VAL A 47 2.77 9.98 -5.15
CA VAL A 47 1.79 8.99 -5.59
C VAL A 47 0.89 8.53 -4.44
N PRO A 48 -0.39 8.24 -4.73
CA PRO A 48 -1.33 7.74 -3.73
C PRO A 48 -0.96 6.35 -3.23
N GLN A 49 -0.83 6.22 -1.91
CA GLN A 49 -0.45 4.95 -1.28
C GLN A 49 -1.65 4.12 -0.81
N LYS A 50 -2.84 4.70 -0.68
CA LYS A 50 -4.04 4.01 -0.16
C LYS A 50 -4.89 3.45 -1.31
N LEU A 51 -5.65 2.39 -1.02
CA LEU A 51 -6.55 1.76 -1.99
C LEU A 51 -7.67 2.72 -2.41
N ILE A 52 -8.13 3.54 -1.47
CA ILE A 52 -9.14 4.58 -1.67
C ILE A 52 -8.58 5.86 -1.06
N THR A 53 -8.69 6.96 -1.80
CA THR A 53 -8.29 8.29 -1.33
C THR A 53 -9.46 9.24 -1.51
N ILE A 54 -9.67 10.12 -0.54
CA ILE A 54 -10.70 11.16 -0.59
C ILE A 54 -10.00 12.48 -0.27
N ASN A 55 -9.96 13.40 -1.25
CA ASN A 55 -9.39 14.75 -1.10
C ASN A 55 -7.95 14.81 -0.54
N GLN A 56 -7.14 13.77 -0.75
CA GLN A 56 -5.74 13.76 -0.31
C GLN A 56 -4.82 14.44 -1.32
N GLN A 57 -3.96 15.33 -0.82
CA GLN A 57 -2.89 15.96 -1.58
C GLN A 57 -1.59 15.17 -1.35
N TRP A 58 -0.93 14.75 -2.42
CA TRP A 58 0.31 13.98 -2.38
C TRP A 58 1.47 14.90 -2.74
N LYS A 59 2.16 15.39 -1.71
CA LYS A 59 3.29 16.31 -1.84
C LYS A 59 4.40 15.89 -0.87
N PRO A 60 5.68 15.98 -1.30
CA PRO A 60 6.79 15.73 -0.41
C PRO A 60 6.80 16.75 0.74
N ILE A 61 7.12 16.27 1.93
CA ILE A 61 7.28 17.13 3.11
C ILE A 61 8.72 17.63 3.12
N GLU A 62 8.91 18.94 2.98
CA GLU A 62 10.25 19.56 2.90
C GLU A 62 11.11 19.24 4.13
N GLU A 63 10.54 19.27 5.32
CA GLU A 63 11.25 18.96 6.56
C GLU A 63 11.81 17.54 6.57
N LEU A 64 11.04 16.56 6.09
CA LEU A 64 11.53 15.17 5.97
C LEU A 64 12.66 15.07 4.95
N GLN A 65 12.60 15.81 3.84
CA GLN A 65 13.67 15.84 2.85
C GLN A 65 14.96 16.45 3.42
N LYS A 66 14.85 17.53 4.19
CA LYS A 66 15.99 18.16 4.86
C LYS A 66 16.67 17.21 5.83
N VAL A 67 15.89 16.54 6.70
CA VAL A 67 16.44 15.56 7.67
C VAL A 67 17.12 14.42 6.94
N ARG A 68 16.49 13.86 5.91
CA ARG A 68 17.08 12.79 5.10
C ARG A 68 18.40 13.20 4.44
N GLY A 69 18.49 14.43 3.94
CA GLY A 69 19.73 14.99 3.40
C GLY A 69 20.83 15.19 4.44
N ALA A 70 20.48 15.40 5.70
CA ALA A 70 21.43 15.55 6.81
C ALA A 70 21.91 14.22 7.40
N THR A 71 21.13 13.14 7.25
CA THR A 71 21.47 11.79 7.78
C THR A 71 22.25 10.93 6.79
N LYS A 72 22.18 11.21 5.48
CA LYS A 72 22.98 10.54 4.43
C LYS A 72 24.39 11.10 4.35
#